data_AF-H0GRC1-F1
#
_entry.id   AF-H0GRC1-F1
#
_cell.length_a   1.000
_cell.length_b   1.000
_cell.length_c   1.000
_cell.angle_alpha   90.00
_cell.angle_beta   90.00
_cell.angle_gamma   90.00
#
_symmetry.space_group_name_H-M   'P 1'
#
loop_
_entity.id
_entity.type
_entity.pdbx_description
1 polymer ?
#
loop_
_entity_poly.entity_id
_entity_poly.type
_entity_poly.pdbx_seq_one_letter_code
_entity_poly.pdbx_strand_id
1 'polypeptide(L)'
;MESQREKPKKPQESSKQAKMSNTIENPPNRVLLVQNLPSGTTEQSLSQILGNESLLEIRLVSVRNLAFVEYKTVSDATKIKNHLGPTYKVKNNDVTIGFAK
;
A
#
# COMPACT_ATOMS: atom_id res chain seq x y z
N MET A 1 21.13 -23.35 -27.09
CA MET A 1 21.06 -21.88 -27.21
C MET A 1 20.56 -21.36 -25.87
N GLU A 2 21.39 -20.56 -25.22
CA GLU A 2 21.06 -19.70 -24.07
C GLU A 2 19.65 -19.08 -24.18
N SER A 3 18.94 -18.73 -23.11
CA SER A 3 19.44 -17.98 -21.97
C SER A 3 18.42 -17.99 -20.82
N GLN A 4 18.93 -18.15 -19.60
CA GLN A 4 18.20 -17.85 -18.39
C GLN A 4 17.92 -16.35 -18.31
N ARG A 5 16.68 -15.95 -18.00
CA ARG A 5 16.41 -14.85 -17.06
C ARG A 5 15.19 -15.20 -16.23
N GLU A 6 15.46 -15.89 -15.13
CA GLU A 6 14.67 -15.74 -13.92
C GLU A 6 14.50 -14.25 -13.57
N LYS A 7 13.27 -13.83 -13.34
CA LYS A 7 12.99 -12.85 -12.30
C LYS A 7 12.10 -13.56 -11.27
N PRO A 8 12.65 -13.98 -10.13
CA PRO A 8 11.86 -14.51 -9.04
C PRO A 8 11.32 -13.33 -8.22
N LYS A 9 10.03 -13.35 -7.85
CA LYS A 9 9.59 -12.98 -6.49
C LYS A 9 8.07 -13.18 -6.30
N LYS A 10 7.81 -14.32 -5.66
CA LYS A 10 6.78 -14.57 -4.63
C LYS A 10 5.29 -14.45 -5.02
N PRO A 11 4.61 -15.61 -5.15
CA PRO A 11 3.28 -15.76 -4.55
C PRO A 11 3.47 -15.70 -3.03
N GLN A 12 2.97 -14.65 -2.37
CA GLN A 12 2.78 -14.66 -0.91
C GLN A 12 1.30 -14.47 -0.62
N GLU A 13 0.56 -15.56 -0.77
CA GLU A 13 -0.55 -15.83 0.14
C GLU A 13 0.02 -16.07 1.54
N SER A 14 -0.21 -15.14 2.47
CA SER A 14 -0.11 -15.27 3.94
C SER A 14 -0.42 -13.88 4.50
N SER A 15 -1.35 -13.63 5.41
CA SER A 15 -2.03 -14.51 6.36
C SER A 15 -3.14 -13.70 7.06
N LYS A 16 -4.27 -14.38 7.32
CA LYS A 16 -5.23 -14.22 8.42
C LYS A 16 -5.45 -12.81 9.04
N GLN A 17 -6.66 -12.31 8.81
CA GLN A 17 -7.55 -11.76 9.85
C GLN A 17 -7.08 -10.49 10.57
N ALA A 18 -7.33 -9.32 9.97
CA ALA A 18 -7.47 -8.07 10.72
C ALA A 18 -8.89 -7.52 10.50
N LYS A 19 -9.76 -7.79 11.48
CA LYS A 19 -10.97 -6.97 11.69
C LYS A 19 -10.52 -5.51 11.88
N MET A 20 -11.35 -4.58 11.39
CA MET A 20 -11.34 -3.13 11.66
C MET A 20 -10.55 -2.26 10.68
N SER A 21 -11.16 -2.00 9.53
CA SER A 21 -11.42 -0.61 9.08
C SER A 21 -12.38 -0.65 7.88
N ASN A 22 -13.49 0.10 7.96
CA ASN A 22 -14.50 0.22 6.89
C ASN A 22 -13.95 0.70 5.53
N THR A 23 -12.66 1.06 5.46
CA THR A 23 -11.93 1.41 4.23
C THR A 23 -11.72 0.25 3.26
N ILE A 24 -12.00 -1.00 3.66
CA ILE A 24 -11.98 -2.16 2.77
C ILE A 24 -13.23 -2.20 1.88
N GLU A 25 -14.34 -1.62 2.35
CA GLU A 25 -15.63 -1.56 1.64
C GLU A 25 -15.79 -0.31 0.77
N ASN A 26 -14.80 0.59 0.80
CA ASN A 26 -14.81 1.75 -0.06
C ASN A 26 -14.73 1.31 -1.53
N PRO A 27 -15.50 1.94 -2.43
CA PRO A 27 -15.43 1.64 -3.85
C PRO A 27 -14.00 1.83 -4.34
N PRO A 28 -13.59 1.06 -5.38
CA PRO A 28 -12.22 1.12 -5.88
C PRO A 28 -11.90 2.55 -6.32
N ASN A 29 -10.93 3.15 -5.64
CA ASN A 29 -10.52 4.53 -5.84
C ASN A 29 -9.05 4.56 -6.29
N ARG A 30 -8.66 5.61 -7.00
CA ARG A 30 -7.27 5.86 -7.38
C ARG A 30 -6.41 6.32 -6.20
N VAL A 31 -7.04 6.63 -5.07
CA VAL A 31 -6.37 7.03 -3.84
C VAL A 31 -6.41 5.89 -2.82
N LEU A 32 -5.23 5.50 -2.34
CA LEU A 32 -5.08 4.58 -1.21
C LEU A 32 -4.90 5.35 0.08
N LEU A 33 -5.57 4.91 1.13
CA LEU A 33 -5.43 5.40 2.49
C LEU A 33 -4.61 4.40 3.29
N VAL A 34 -3.46 4.85 3.78
CA VAL A 34 -2.60 4.12 4.70
C VAL A 34 -2.78 4.67 6.10
N GLN A 35 -3.12 3.82 7.06
CA GLN A 35 -3.37 4.20 8.45
C GLN A 35 -2.43 3.46 9.39
N ASN A 36 -2.33 3.96 10.62
CA ASN A 36 -1.49 3.38 11.67
C ASN A 36 0.01 3.37 11.32
N LEU A 37 0.47 4.41 10.61
CA LEU A 37 1.88 4.57 10.25
C LEU A 37 2.75 4.82 11.49
N PRO A 38 3.96 4.23 11.57
CA PRO A 38 4.87 4.55 12.67
C PRO A 38 5.42 5.98 12.55
N SER A 39 5.73 6.58 13.70
CA SER A 39 6.40 7.88 13.82
C SER A 39 7.72 7.84 13.06
N GLY A 40 7.90 8.75 12.10
CA GLY A 40 9.08 8.77 11.21
C GLY A 40 8.91 7.96 9.93
N THR A 41 7.68 7.58 9.55
CA THR A 41 7.37 7.21 8.17
C THR A 41 7.41 8.46 7.30
N THR A 42 8.11 8.38 6.17
CA THR A 42 8.20 9.47 5.19
C THR A 42 7.53 9.08 3.89
N GLU A 43 7.23 10.09 3.06
CA GLU A 43 6.67 9.90 1.72
C GLU A 43 7.59 9.02 0.86
N GLN A 44 8.90 9.19 0.98
CA GLN A 44 9.87 8.33 0.31
C GLN A 44 9.72 6.86 0.72
N SER A 45 9.58 6.57 2.01
CA SER A 45 9.36 5.19 2.48
C SER A 45 8.04 4.62 1.94
N LEU A 46 6.99 5.44 1.90
CA LEU A 46 5.70 5.04 1.32
C LEU A 46 5.85 4.75 -0.17
N SER A 47 6.44 5.65 -0.95
CA SER A 47 6.71 5.48 -2.38
C SER A 47 7.49 4.19 -2.67
N GLN A 48 8.46 3.83 -1.82
CA GLN A 48 9.22 2.58 -1.95
C GLN A 48 8.38 1.32 -1.63
N ILE A 49 7.51 1.36 -0.62
CA ILE A 49 6.63 0.24 -0.25
C ILE A 49 5.51 0.05 -1.28
N LEU A 50 4.94 1.16 -1.73
CA LEU A 50 3.74 1.24 -2.57
C LEU A 50 4.04 1.24 -4.07
N GLY A 51 5.31 1.40 -4.46
CA GLY A 51 5.73 1.46 -5.86
C GLY A 51 5.51 2.84 -6.49
N ASN A 52 6.59 3.45 -6.97
CA ASN A 52 6.58 4.81 -7.52
C ASN A 52 6.08 4.90 -8.99
N GLU A 53 6.01 3.80 -9.72
CA GLU A 53 5.78 3.83 -11.19
C GLU A 53 4.45 4.44 -11.60
N SER A 54 3.42 4.32 -10.76
CA SER A 54 2.06 4.78 -11.05
C SER A 54 1.57 5.85 -10.05
N LEU A 55 2.47 6.32 -9.19
CA LEU A 55 2.16 7.22 -8.08
C LEU A 55 2.12 8.67 -8.59
N LEU A 56 1.03 9.39 -8.30
CA LEU A 56 0.85 10.80 -8.65
C LEU A 56 1.24 11.70 -7.48
N GLU A 57 0.67 11.46 -6.31
CA GLU A 57 0.86 12.32 -5.15
C GLU A 57 0.82 11.52 -3.84
N ILE A 58 1.65 11.90 -2.87
CA ILE A 58 1.62 11.37 -1.50
C ILE A 58 1.26 12.51 -0.57
N ARG A 59 0.14 12.37 0.12
CA ARG A 59 -0.31 13.28 1.17
C ARG A 59 -0.10 12.61 2.52
N LEU A 60 1.09 12.76 3.08
CA LEU A 60 1.39 12.24 4.41
C LEU A 60 0.88 13.19 5.51
N VAL A 61 0.12 12.64 6.46
CA VAL A 61 -0.48 13.35 7.59
C VAL A 61 0.10 12.78 8.88
N SER A 62 1.30 13.25 9.26
CA SER A 62 2.00 12.82 10.48
C SER A 62 1.17 13.02 11.74
N VAL A 63 0.32 14.04 11.79
CA VAL A 63 -0.53 14.36 12.97
C VAL A 63 -1.44 13.20 13.37
N ARG A 64 -1.93 12.44 12.39
CA ARG A 64 -2.82 11.29 12.61
C ARG A 64 -2.21 9.97 12.16
N ASN A 65 -0.90 9.95 11.87
CA ASN A 65 -0.20 8.75 11.43
C ASN A 65 -0.87 8.06 10.24
N LEU A 66 -1.30 8.86 9.27
CA LEU A 66 -2.00 8.38 8.07
C LEU A 66 -1.46 9.06 6.83
N ALA A 67 -1.60 8.42 5.69
CA ALA A 67 -1.18 8.96 4.41
C ALA A 67 -2.16 8.61 3.31
N PHE A 68 -2.42 9.56 2.42
CA PHE A 68 -3.18 9.32 1.20
C PHE A 68 -2.20 9.24 0.04
N VAL A 69 -2.35 8.22 -0.80
CA VAL A 69 -1.48 8.01 -1.95
C VAL A 69 -2.35 7.95 -3.18
N GLU A 70 -2.28 8.98 -4.01
CA GLU A 70 -3.00 9.06 -5.27
C GLU A 70 -2.17 8.40 -6.38
N TYR A 71 -2.84 7.60 -7.19
CA TYR A 71 -2.30 6.93 -8.35
C TYR A 71 -2.94 7.42 -9.63
N LYS A 72 -2.27 7.15 -10.75
CA LYS A 72 -2.73 7.50 -12.08
C LYS A 72 -4.05 6.82 -12.45
N THR A 73 -4.22 5.56 -12.04
CA THR A 73 -5.45 4.81 -12.29
C THR A 73 -5.90 4.03 -11.06
N VAL A 74 -7.20 3.73 -11.00
CA VAL A 74 -7.79 2.86 -9.99
C VAL A 74 -7.22 1.43 -10.07
N SER A 75 -6.89 0.96 -11.27
CA SER A 75 -6.26 -0.35 -11.46
C SER A 75 -4.87 -0.41 -10.83
N ASP A 76 -4.07 0.65 -10.92
CA ASP A 76 -2.76 0.74 -10.26
C ASP A 76 -2.91 0.68 -8.74
N ALA A 77 -3.78 1.53 -8.17
CA ALA A 77 -4.08 1.52 -6.74
C ALA A 77 -4.56 0.15 -6.27
N THR A 78 -5.45 -0.50 -7.03
CA THR A 78 -5.95 -1.85 -6.73
C THR A 78 -4.84 -2.89 -6.79
N LYS A 79 -3.96 -2.84 -7.79
CA LYS A 79 -2.81 -3.75 -7.89
C LYS A 79 -1.90 -3.63 -6.67
N ILE A 80 -1.57 -2.41 -6.26
CA ILE A 80 -0.71 -2.18 -5.09
C ILE A 80 -1.39 -2.64 -3.80
N LYS A 81 -2.66 -2.28 -3.59
CA LYS A 81 -3.45 -2.75 -2.45
C LYS A 81 -3.49 -4.29 -2.40
N ASN A 82 -3.66 -4.95 -3.55
CA ASN A 82 -3.69 -6.41 -3.62
C ASN A 82 -2.30 -7.03 -3.42
N HIS A 83 -1.24 -6.34 -3.87
CA HIS A 83 0.14 -6.79 -3.70
C HIS A 83 0.62 -6.69 -2.24
N LEU A 84 0.27 -5.62 -1.53
CA LEU A 84 0.63 -5.44 -0.12
C LEU A 84 -0.35 -6.13 0.83
N GLY A 85 -1.62 -6.24 0.42
CA GLY A 85 -2.72 -6.72 1.24
C GLY A 85 -3.37 -5.62 2.07
N PRO A 86 -4.40 -5.98 2.86
CA PRO A 86 -5.14 -5.04 3.71
C PRO A 86 -4.30 -4.53 4.89
N THR A 87 -3.31 -5.31 5.34
CA THR A 87 -2.42 -4.97 6.43
C THR A 87 -1.00 -5.26 6.02
N TYR A 88 -0.09 -4.31 6.25
CA TYR A 88 1.33 -4.44 5.94
C TYR A 88 2.15 -4.09 7.19
N LYS A 89 3.26 -4.78 7.43
CA LYS A 89 4.09 -4.50 8.60
C LYS A 89 5.23 -3.56 8.23
N VAL A 90 5.18 -2.31 8.71
CA VAL A 90 6.23 -1.31 8.52
C VAL A 90 7.05 -1.17 9.80
N LYS A 91 8.34 -1.53 9.72
CA LYS A 91 9.24 -1.62 10.89
C LYS A 91 8.70 -2.61 11.93
N ASN A 92 7.94 -2.10 12.90
CA ASN A 92 7.34 -2.85 14.00
C ASN A 92 5.86 -2.51 14.21
N ASN A 93 5.24 -1.80 13.26
CA ASN A 93 3.84 -1.37 13.32
C ASN A 93 3.04 -1.97 12.16
N ASP A 94 1.83 -2.43 12.46
CA ASP A 94 0.90 -2.99 11.49
C ASP A 94 0.10 -1.87 10.84
N VAL A 95 0.47 -1.50 9.63
CA VAL A 95 -0.20 -0.43 8.87
C VAL A 95 -1.36 -1.01 8.09
N THR A 96 -2.46 -0.28 8.03
CA THR A 96 -3.67 -0.72 7.30
C THR A 96 -3.76 0.03 5.99
N ILE A 97 -3.98 -0.68 4.89
CA ILE A 97 -4.05 -0.13 3.54
C ILE A 97 -5.45 -0.38 2.97
N GLY A 98 -6.18 0.68 2.65
CA GLY A 98 -7.52 0.63 2.07
C GLY A 98 -7.72 1.68 0.99
N PHE A 99 -8.91 1.72 0.39
CA PHE A 99 -9.25 2.80 -0.54
C PHE A 99 -9.68 4.03 0.26
N ALA A 100 -9.29 5.23 -0.19
CA ALA A 100 -9.79 6.46 0.39
C ALA A 100 -11.26 6.67 0.03
N LYS A 101 -12.00 7.34 0.93
CA LYS A 101 -13.41 7.71 0.74
C LYS A 101 -13.51 9.01 -0.06
#